data_AF-T1BHP4-F1
#
_entry.id   AF-T1BHP4-F1
#
_cell.length_a   1.000
_cell.length_b   1.000
_cell.length_c   1.000
_cell.angle_alpha   90.00
_cell.angle_beta   90.00
_cell.angle_gamma   90.00
#
_symmetry.space_group_name_H-M   'P 1'
#
loop_
_entity.id
_entity.type
_entity.pdbx_description
1 polymer ?
#
loop_
_entity_poly.entity_id
_entity_poly.type
_entity_poly.pdbx_seq_one_letter_code
_entity_poly.pdbx_strand_id
1 'polypeptide(L)' 'MGLELCFKTGEGPYFKQPVQHPHDLERLEASTPIERLEYVWSTIRGVKSEIMGQKPLIGFSASPWTLACYM' A
#
# COMPACT_ATOMS: atom_id res chain seq x y z
N MET A 1 0.67 6.40 -4.01
CA MET A 1 -0.06 6.86 -5.21
C MET A 1 -0.99 8.05 -4.94
N GLY A 2 -0.98 8.67 -3.76
CA GLY A 2 -1.74 9.91 -3.50
C GLY A 2 -3.24 9.74 -3.17
N LEU A 3 -3.78 8.52 -3.21
CA LEU A 3 -5.18 8.27 -2.85
C LEU A 3 -5.38 8.21 -1.33
N GLU A 4 -6.43 8.86 -0.84
CA GLU A 4 -6.76 8.91 0.60
C GLU A 4 -7.56 7.66 1.03
N LEU A 5 -6.86 6.73 1.68
CA LEU A 5 -7.44 5.50 2.23
C LEU A 5 -8.18 5.79 3.54
N CYS A 6 -9.45 5.40 3.61
CA CYS A 6 -10.31 5.51 4.77
C CYS A 6 -10.88 4.15 5.16
N PHE A 7 -11.36 4.02 6.39
CA PHE A 7 -12.03 2.82 6.89
C PHE A 7 -13.44 3.16 7.31
N LYS A 8 -14.41 2.35 6.85
CA LYS A 8 -15.79 2.41 7.29
C LYS A 8 -16.06 1.27 8.25
N THR A 9 -16.55 1.60 9.45
CA THR A 9 -16.82 0.62 10.51
C THR A 9 -17.77 -0.46 10.02
N GLY A 10 -17.35 -1.73 10.10
CA GLY A 10 -18.13 -2.88 9.66
C GLY A 10 -18.06 -3.19 8.16
N GLU A 11 -17.44 -2.34 7.34
CA GLU A 11 -17.37 -2.52 5.87
C GLU A 11 -15.93 -2.65 5.34
N GLY A 12 -14.97 -1.98 5.98
CA GLY A 12 -13.55 -2.08 5.62
C GLY A 12 -13.00 -0.86 4.86
N PRO A 13 -11.91 -1.03 4.11
CA PRO A 13 -11.20 0.06 3.45
C PRO A 13 -11.94 0.59 2.21
N TYR A 14 -11.88 1.89 2.00
CA TYR A 14 -12.35 2.56 0.78
C TYR A 14 -11.52 3.82 0.50
N PHE A 15 -11.49 4.26 -0.75
CA PHE A 15 -10.94 5.58 -1.10
C PHE A 15 -12.06 6.61 -1.19
N LYS A 16 -11.83 7.80 -0.62
CA LYS A 16 -12.81 8.91 -0.72
C LYS A 16 -13.06 9.35 -2.16
N GLN A 17 -12.05 9.24 -3.00
CA GLN A 17 -12.09 9.62 -4.41
C GLN A 17 -11.56 8.45 -5.25
N PRO A 18 -12.44 7.50 -5.64
CA PRO A 18 -12.05 6.36 -6.47
C PRO A 18 -11.74 6.78 -7.91
N VAL A 19 -10.93 6.01 -8.63
CA VAL A 19 -10.58 6.21 -10.04
C VAL A 19 -11.70 5.64 -10.92
N GLN A 20 -12.42 6.51 -11.64
CA GLN A 20 -13.57 6.12 -12.47
C GLN A 20 -13.38 6.49 -13.94
N HIS A 21 -12.56 7.51 -14.22
CA HIS A 21 -12.35 8.04 -15.56
C HIS A 21 -10.85 8.17 -15.88
N PRO A 22 -10.47 8.17 -17.18
CA PRO A 22 -9.07 8.29 -17.57
C PRO A 22 -8.34 9.52 -16.98
N HIS A 23 -9.03 10.66 -16.83
CA HIS A 23 -8.45 11.88 -16.25
C HIS A 23 -8.12 11.73 -14.75
N ASP A 24 -8.79 10.83 -14.03
CA ASP A 24 -8.48 10.57 -12.62
C ASP A 24 -7.07 9.98 -12.43
N LEU A 25 -6.47 9.43 -13.48
CA LEU A 25 -5.10 8.92 -13.44
C LEU A 25 -4.06 10.03 -13.27
N GLU A 26 -4.38 11.28 -13.65
CA GLU A 26 -3.46 12.42 -13.57
C GLU A 26 -3.15 12.82 -12.13
N ARG A 27 -4.03 12.49 -11.18
CA ARG A 27 -3.79 12.72 -9.74
C ARG A 27 -2.91 11.64 -9.10
N LEU A 28 -2.64 10.53 -9.80
CA LEU A 28 -1.84 9.44 -9.25
C LEU A 28 -0.36 9.81 -9.25
N GLU A 29 0.24 9.76 -8.07
CA GLU A 29 1.66 10.06 -7.92
C GLU A 29 2.53 8.83 -8.20
N ALA A 30 3.31 8.86 -9.29
CA ALA A 30 4.19 7.77 -9.71
C ALA A 30 5.54 7.71 -8.96
N SER A 31 6.04 8.86 -8.46
CA SER A 31 7.40 9.01 -7.92
C SER A 31 7.56 8.66 -6.43
N THR A 32 6.54 8.07 -5.80
CA THR A 32 6.46 7.97 -4.33
C THR A 32 6.76 6.64 -3.62
N PRO A 33 7.25 5.53 -4.21
CA PRO A 33 7.20 4.25 -3.51
C PRO A 33 8.09 4.14 -2.26
N ILE A 34 9.32 4.66 -2.29
CA ILE A 34 10.30 4.31 -1.24
C ILE A 34 10.12 5.20 0.00
N GLU A 35 10.14 6.52 -0.16
CA GLU A 35 10.07 7.45 0.98
C GLU A 35 8.73 7.38 1.72
N ARG A 36 7.60 7.32 0.98
CA ARG A 36 6.27 7.24 1.61
C ARG A 36 5.99 5.89 2.28
N LEU A 37 6.69 4.82 1.88
CA LEU A 37 6.57 3.49 2.49
C LEU A 37 7.69 3.19 3.47
N GLU A 38 8.45 4.19 3.92
CA GLU A 38 9.57 3.99 4.84
C GLU A 38 9.14 3.32 6.15
N TYR A 39 7.90 3.52 6.61
CA TYR A 39 7.34 2.82 7.76
C TYR A 39 7.21 1.29 7.53
N VAL A 40 6.97 0.85 6.30
CA VAL A 40 6.97 -0.57 5.92
C VAL A 40 8.39 -1.10 5.94
N TRP A 41 9.32 -0.37 5.33
CA TRP A 41 10.73 -0.76 5.27
C TRP A 41 11.38 -0.84 6.65
N SER A 42 11.08 0.12 7.54
CA SER A 42 11.56 0.11 8.92
C SER A 42 11.01 -1.10 9.69
N THR A 43 9.72 -1.43 9.50
CA THR A 43 9.09 -2.61 10.10
C THR A 43 9.75 -3.90 9.61
N ILE A 44 9.99 -4.04 8.30
CA ILE A 44 10.66 -5.21 7.73
C ILE A 44 12.06 -5.39 8.34
N ARG A 45 12.84 -4.30 8.46
CA ARG A 45 14.18 -4.33 9.07
C ARG A 45 14.12 -4.73 10.55
N GLY A 46 13.18 -4.17 11.30
CA GLY A 46 12.97 -4.51 12.72
C GLY A 46 12.62 -5.98 12.91
N VAL A 47 11.60 -6.48 12.21
CA VAL A 47 11.21 -7.90 12.29
C VAL A 47 12.35 -8.83 11.87
N LYS A 48 13.07 -8.51 10.78
CA LYS A 48 14.22 -9.30 10.34
C LYS A 48 15.32 -9.39 11.41
N SER A 49 15.55 -8.31 12.15
CA SER A 49 16.50 -8.28 13.27
C SER A 49 16.03 -9.18 14.41
N GLU A 50 14.78 -9.05 14.84
CA GLU A 50 14.20 -9.79 15.97
C GLU A 50 14.18 -11.31 15.74
N ILE A 51 13.87 -11.75 14.52
CA ILE A 51 13.81 -13.18 14.22
C ILE A 51 15.19 -13.84 14.09
N MET A 52 16.29 -13.06 14.04
CA MET A 52 17.69 -13.54 13.99
C MET A 52 17.95 -14.70 13.01
N GLY A 53 17.26 -14.72 11.86
CA GLY A 53 17.38 -15.79 10.87
C GLY A 53 16.77 -17.14 11.27
N GLN A 54 16.06 -17.23 12.40
CA GLN A 54 15.41 -18.47 12.86
C GLN A 54 14.26 -18.92 11.95
N LYS A 55 13.64 -17.97 11.22
CA LYS A 55 12.52 -18.22 10.31
C LYS A 55 12.64 -17.31 9.06
N PRO A 56 12.09 -17.72 7.91
CA PRO A 56 11.99 -16.84 6.75
C PRO A 56 10.97 -15.70 6.99
N LEU A 57 11.24 -14.52 6.43
CA LEU A 57 10.33 -13.38 6.41
C LEU A 57 9.80 -13.19 4.98
N ILE A 58 8.48 -13.24 4.82
CA ILE A 58 7.83 -13.11 3.51
C ILE A 58 7.39 -11.65 3.33
N GLY A 59 7.90 -10.99 2.30
CA GLY A 59 7.34 -9.75 1.79
C GLY A 59 6.17 -10.04 0.86
N PHE A 60 5.18 -9.16 0.81
CA PHE A 60 4.02 -9.32 -0.07
C PHE A 60 3.54 -7.97 -0.60
N SER A 61 2.87 -8.02 -1.75
CA SER A 61 2.07 -6.94 -2.32
C SER A 61 0.93 -7.58 -3.12
N ALA A 62 -0.19 -6.88 -3.25
CA ALA A 62 -1.27 -7.31 -4.11
C ALA A 62 -0.89 -7.13 -5.60
N SER A 63 -1.54 -7.90 -6.47
CA SER A 63 -1.36 -7.77 -7.91
C SER A 63 -1.83 -6.39 -8.40
N PRO A 64 -1.31 -5.88 -9.54
CA PRO A 64 -1.78 -4.62 -10.11
C PRO A 64 -3.29 -4.59 -10.35
N TRP A 65 -3.87 -5.72 -10.82
CA TRP A 65 -5.32 -5.84 -11.03
C TRP A 65 -6.09 -5.71 -9.71
N THR A 66 -5.67 -6.43 -8.67
CA THR A 66 -6.31 -6.36 -7.36
C THR A 66 -6.24 -4.96 -6.77
N LEU A 67 -5.09 -4.28 -6.89
CA LEU A 67 -4.97 -2.89 -6.45
C LEU A 67 -5.92 -1.97 -7.23
N ALA A 68 -5.99 -2.12 -8.55
CA ALA A 68 -6.90 -1.35 -9.40
C ALA A 68 -8.39 -1.56 -9.06
N CYS A 69 -8.79 -2.75 -8.58
CA CYS A 69 -10.17 -2.98 -8.14
C CYS A 69 -10.56 -2.16 -6.89
N TYR A 70 -9.59 -1.77 -6.06
CA TYR A 70 -9.85 -0.91 -4.89
C TYR A 70 -9.75 0.58 -5.23
N MET A 71 -8.82 0.94 -6.11
CA MET A 71 -8.48 2.32 -6.48
C MET A 71 -9.63 3.08 -7.12
#